data_AF-A0A5A7MRA4-F1
#
_entry.id   AF-A0A5A7MRA4-F1
#
_cell.length_a   1.000
_cell.length_b   1.000
_cell.length_c   1.000
_cell.angle_alpha   90.00
_cell.angle_beta   90.00
_cell.angle_gamma   90.00
#
_symmetry.space_group_name_H-M   'P 1'
#
loop_
_entity.id
_entity.type
_entity.pdbx_description
1 polymer ?
#
loop_
_entity_poly.entity_id
_entity_poly.type
_entity_poly.pdbx_seq_one_letter_code
_entity_poly.pdbx_strand_id
1 'polypeptide(L)' 'MSGGSILPDTEDGLEKWLEVNADYSEKWPNITEKKDPPADADAFKDQAGKFDSFFSAEPGSGD' A
#
# COMPACT_ATOMS: atom_id res chain seq x y z
N MET A 1 17.73 -26.57 10.43
CA MET A 1 17.33 -26.41 9.01
C MET A 1 17.14 -24.92 8.80
N SER A 2 18.15 -24.26 8.23
CA SER A 2 18.09 -22.85 7.87
C SER A 2 17.47 -22.74 6.49
N GLY A 3 16.29 -22.15 6.39
CA GLY A 3 15.66 -21.79 5.12
C GLY A 3 15.18 -20.35 5.26
N GLY A 4 16.04 -19.41 4.87
CA GLY A 4 15.74 -17.99 4.93
C GLY A 4 14.55 -17.68 4.03
N SER A 5 13.47 -17.17 4.62
CA SER A 5 12.35 -16.58 3.89
C SER A 5 12.69 -15.13 3.53
N ILE A 6 13.81 -14.95 2.84
CA ILE A 6 14.11 -13.71 2.13
C ILE A 6 13.65 -13.95 0.69
N LEU A 7 12.45 -13.45 0.38
CA LEU A 7 12.07 -13.28 -1.02
C LEU A 7 13.14 -12.36 -1.64
N PRO A 8 13.75 -12.72 -2.78
CA PRO A 8 14.68 -11.82 -3.45
C PRO A 8 13.95 -10.50 -3.74
N ASP A 9 14.58 -9.36 -3.41
CA ASP A 9 14.12 -7.96 -3.61
C ASP A 9 13.90 -7.57 -5.10
N THR A 10 13.56 -8.54 -5.94
CA THR A 10 13.16 -8.41 -7.33
C THR A 10 11.83 -9.14 -7.49
N GLU A 11 10.81 -8.72 -6.74
CA GLU A 11 9.44 -9.08 -7.05
C GLU A 11 8.95 -8.17 -8.17
N ASP A 12 8.61 -8.76 -9.31
CA ASP A 12 7.97 -8.06 -10.42
C ASP A 12 6.76 -7.27 -9.89
N GLY A 13 6.81 -5.94 -9.97
CA GLY A 13 5.73 -5.06 -9.50
C GLY A 13 6.11 -4.07 -8.41
N LEU A 14 7.34 -4.13 -7.87
CA LEU A 14 7.86 -3.09 -6.97
C LEU A 14 8.00 -1.73 -7.67
N GLU A 15 8.33 -1.73 -8.97
CA GLU A 15 8.49 -0.51 -9.77
C GLU A 15 7.22 0.34 -9.77
N LYS A 16 6.05 -0.30 -9.86
CA LYS A 16 4.73 0.37 -9.78
C LYS A 16 4.55 1.06 -8.43
N TRP A 17 4.92 0.39 -7.34
CA TRP A 17 4.78 0.95 -6.00
C TRP A 17 5.74 2.10 -5.73
N LEU A 18 6.95 2.05 -6.32
CA LEU A 18 7.90 3.17 -6.26
C LEU A 18 7.37 4.42 -6.98
N GLU A 19 6.81 4.26 -8.18
CA GLU A 19 6.20 5.36 -8.95
C GLU A 19 5.02 5.96 -8.20
N VAL A 20 4.12 5.11 -7.68
CA VAL A 20 2.98 5.55 -6.85
C VAL A 20 3.46 6.32 -5.63
N ASN A 21 4.47 5.83 -4.90
CA ASN A 21 4.98 6.55 -3.74
C ASN A 21 5.58 7.91 -4.13
N ALA A 22 6.38 7.97 -5.20
CA ALA A 22 6.98 9.21 -5.68
C ALA A 22 5.91 10.26 -6.04
N ASP A 23 4.84 9.83 -6.74
CA ASP A 23 3.80 10.73 -7.22
C ASP A 23 2.83 11.21 -6.17
N TYR A 24 2.46 10.36 -5.21
CA TYR A 24 1.37 10.64 -4.28
C TYR A 24 1.85 11.07 -2.89
N SER A 25 3.09 10.77 -2.50
CA SER A 25 3.65 11.25 -1.22
C SER A 25 3.77 12.78 -1.16
N GLU A 26 3.96 13.45 -2.29
CA GLU A 26 3.98 14.91 -2.38
C GLU A 26 2.58 15.54 -2.43
N LYS A 27 1.57 14.78 -2.90
CA LYS A 27 0.21 15.28 -3.17
C LYS A 27 -0.76 15.00 -2.02
N TRP A 28 -0.56 13.91 -1.29
CA TRP A 28 -1.45 13.49 -0.22
C TRP A 28 -1.04 14.09 1.12
N PRO A 29 -2.00 14.37 2.02
CA PRO A 29 -1.69 14.86 3.35
C PRO A 29 -0.91 13.81 4.17
N ASN A 30 0.00 14.29 5.01
CA ASN A 30 0.75 13.42 5.92
C ASN A 30 -0.17 12.82 6.98
N ILE A 31 0.05 11.54 7.28
CA ILE A 31 -0.55 10.83 8.41
C ILE A 31 0.50 10.74 9.52
N THR A 32 0.26 11.40 10.64
CA THR A 32 1.12 11.46 11.82
C THR A 32 0.52 10.77 13.05
N GLU A 33 -0.78 10.48 13.03
CA GLU A 33 -1.50 9.79 14.10
C GLU A 33 -2.10 8.47 13.62
N LYS A 34 -2.14 7.48 14.51
CA LYS A 34 -2.75 6.18 14.18
C LYS A 34 -4.27 6.32 14.17
N LYS A 35 -4.89 5.92 13.05
CA LYS A 35 -6.34 5.78 12.92
C LYS A 35 -6.78 4.33 13.07
N ASP A 36 -8.06 4.16 13.40
CA ASP A 36 -8.67 2.83 13.40
C ASP A 36 -8.75 2.29 11.97
N PRO A 37 -8.39 1.01 11.75
CA PRO A 37 -8.57 0.39 10.45
C PRO A 37 -10.05 0.32 10.09
N PRO A 38 -10.40 0.32 8.79
CA PRO A 38 -11.78 0.14 8.38
C PRO A 38 -12.29 -1.26 8.79
N ALA A 39 -13.59 -1.37 9.04
CA ALA A 39 -14.20 -2.57 9.61
C ALA A 39 -14.07 -3.83 8.73
N ASP A 40 -13.81 -3.64 7.44
CA ASP A 40 -13.62 -4.66 6.43
C ASP A 40 -12.13 -4.98 6.15
N ALA A 41 -11.19 -4.36 6.87
CA ALA A 41 -9.75 -4.52 6.63
C ALA A 41 -9.29 -6.00 6.54
N ASP A 42 -9.84 -6.88 7.37
CA ASP A 42 -9.53 -8.31 7.35
C ASP A 42 -9.97 -9.00 6.04
N ALA A 43 -11.10 -8.60 5.46
CA ALA A 43 -11.58 -9.15 4.20
C ALA A 43 -10.71 -8.72 3.01
N PHE A 44 -10.11 -7.53 3.08
CA PHE A 44 -9.23 -7.00 2.04
C PHE A 44 -7.77 -7.45 2.19
N LYS A 45 -7.38 -8.07 3.30
CA LYS A 45 -5.98 -8.39 3.58
C LYS A 45 -5.33 -9.23 2.46
N ASP A 46 -5.98 -10.33 2.07
CA ASP A 46 -5.46 -11.31 1.10
C ASP A 46 -6.07 -11.15 -0.31
N GLN A 47 -6.81 -10.07 -0.56
CA GLN A 47 -7.41 -9.80 -1.86
C GLN A 47 -6.37 -9.34 -2.88
N ALA A 48 -6.30 -10.05 -4.02
CA ALA A 48 -5.46 -9.67 -5.15
C ALA A 48 -6.09 -8.54 -5.98
N GLY A 49 -5.27 -7.77 -6.71
CA GLY A 49 -5.75 -6.73 -7.63
C GLY A 49 -6.38 -5.51 -6.95
N LYS A 50 -6.08 -5.27 -5.66
CA LYS A 50 -6.64 -4.14 -4.90
C LYS A 50 -6.31 -2.79 -5.52
N PHE A 51 -5.09 -2.61 -6.01
CA PHE A 51 -4.71 -1.37 -6.67
C PHE A 51 -5.64 -1.09 -7.85
N ASP A 52 -5.82 -2.05 -8.76
CA ASP A 52 -6.62 -1.81 -9.97
C ASP A 52 -8.12 -1.69 -9.68
N SER A 53 -8.59 -2.24 -8.55
CA SER A 53 -10.02 -2.25 -8.17
C SER A 53 -10.44 -1.09 -7.27
N PHE A 54 -9.55 -0.58 -6.42
CA PHE A 54 -9.90 0.36 -5.34
C PHE A 54 -8.98 1.59 -5.25
N PHE A 55 -7.91 1.66 -6.04
CA PHE A 55 -7.03 2.82 -5.99
C PHE A 55 -7.77 4.08 -6.43
N SER A 56 -7.63 5.14 -5.63
CA SER A 56 -8.04 6.50 -5.98
C SER A 56 -6.82 7.40 -5.94
N ALA A 57 -6.67 8.25 -6.96
CA ALA A 57 -5.63 9.28 -7.00
C ALA A 57 -5.94 10.48 -6.09
N GLU A 58 -7.18 10.60 -5.63
CA GLU A 58 -7.62 11.71 -4.78
C GLU A 58 -7.01 11.61 -3.38
N PRO A 59 -6.58 12.73 -2.77
CA PRO A 59 -6.05 12.71 -1.42
C PRO A 59 -7.12 12.29 -0.42
N GLY A 60 -6.73 11.47 0.54
CA GLY A 60 -7.55 11.20 1.73
C GLY A 60 -7.67 12.43 2.62
N SER A 61 -8.43 12.32 3.71
CA SER A 61 -8.71 13.45 4.60
C SER A 61 -7.50 13.97 5.39
N GLY A 62 -6.36 13.25 5.42
CA GLY A 62 -5.28 13.52 6.37
C GLY A 62 -5.74 13.34 7.82
N ASP A 63 -4.84 13.49 8.79
CA ASP A 63 -5.18 13.55 10.22
C ASP A 63 -5.22 15.00 10.70
#